data_AF-A0A961LPT9-F1
#
_entry.id   AF-A0A961LPT9-F1
#
_cell.length_a   1.000
_cell.length_b   1.000
_cell.length_c   1.000
_cell.angle_alpha   90.00
_cell.angle_beta   90.00
_cell.angle_gamma   90.00
#
_symmetry.space_group_name_H-M   'P 1'
#
loop_
_entity.id
_entity.type
_entity.pdbx_description
1 polymer ?
#
loop_
_entity_poly.entity_id
_entity_poly.type
_entity_poly.pdbx_seq_one_letter_code
_entity_poly.pdbx_strand_id
1 'polypeptide(L)' 'MATLTIRNLDEDVKREIRKAAAERGVSMEQEVRDRLAAAFGKVRKSRPTVEEVLRKFGRMPKKAFDLRQVTDEMWQEGLK' A
#
# COMPACT_ATOMS: atom_id res chain seq x y z
N MET A 1 -9.06 12.34 -7.15
CA MET A 1 -8.78 12.17 -8.59
C MET A 1 -7.54 12.99 -8.90
N ALA A 2 -6.56 12.40 -9.59
CA ALA A 2 -5.38 13.11 -10.08
C ALA A 2 -5.41 13.05 -11.61
N THR A 3 -5.00 14.14 -12.26
CA THR A 3 -4.95 14.25 -13.73
C THR A 3 -3.50 14.19 -14.18
N LEU A 4 -3.20 13.28 -15.11
CA LEU A 4 -1.88 13.15 -15.73
C LEU A 4 -2.01 13.50 -17.22
N THR A 5 -1.21 14.44 -17.69
CA THR A 5 -1.13 14.80 -19.11
C THR A 5 0.19 14.30 -19.69
N ILE A 6 0.12 13.40 -20.67
CA ILE A 6 1.28 12.90 -21.39
C ILE A 6 1.36 13.65 -22.72
N ARG A 7 2.42 14.43 -22.93
CA ARG A 7 2.68 15.15 -24.19
C ARG A 7 3.62 14.34 -25.07
N ASN A 8 3.53 14.54 -26.38
CA ASN A 8 4.36 13.85 -27.38
C ASN A 8 4.33 12.32 -27.23
N LEU A 9 3.14 11.77 -26.97
CA LEU A 9 2.95 10.32 -26.95
C LEU A 9 3.11 9.79 -28.38
N ASP A 10 3.90 8.73 -28.52
CA ASP A 10 4.04 8.01 -29.78
C ASP A 10 2.66 7.60 -30.32
N GLU A 11 2.41 7.89 -31.60
CA GLU A 11 1.11 7.62 -32.23
C GLU A 11 0.85 6.11 -32.37
N ASP A 12 1.89 5.29 -32.50
CA ASP A 12 1.77 3.83 -32.46
C ASP A 12 1.26 3.38 -31.08
N VAL A 13 1.84 3.92 -30.00
CA VAL A 13 1.41 3.60 -28.62
C VAL A 13 -0.04 4.02 -28.39
N LYS A 14 -0.42 5.20 -28.85
CA LYS A 14 -1.81 5.68 -28.76
C LYS A 14 -2.79 4.79 -29.51
N ARG A 15 -2.41 4.29 -30.69
CA ARG A 15 -3.22 3.36 -31.49
C ARG A 15 -3.40 2.02 -30.76
N GLU A 16 -2.34 1.48 -30.18
CA GLU A 16 -2.41 0.22 -29.43
C GLU A 16 -3.28 0.36 -28.16
N ILE A 17 -3.18 1.49 -27.44
CA ILE A 17 -4.07 1.77 -26.29
C ILE A 17 -5.54 1.82 -26.74
N ARG A 18 -5.83 2.47 -27.86
CA ARG A 18 -7.19 2.53 -28.42
C ARG A 18 -7.72 1.14 -28.76
N LYS A 19 -6.91 0.32 -29.42
CA LYS A 19 -7.26 -1.05 -29.79
C LYS A 19 -7.56 -1.88 -28.55
N ALA A 20 -6.66 -1.87 -27.56
CA ALA A 20 -6.84 -2.62 -26.32
C ALA A 20 -8.07 -2.17 -25.53
N ALA A 21 -8.35 -0.87 -25.49
CA ALA A 21 -9.54 -0.33 -24.84
C ALA A 21 -10.82 -0.82 -25.53
N ALA A 22 -10.85 -0.84 -26.87
CA ALA A 22 -11.97 -1.35 -27.66
C ALA A 22 -12.19 -2.86 -27.45
N GLU A 23 -11.11 -3.64 -27.41
CA GLU A 23 -11.16 -5.09 -27.14
C GLU A 23 -11.74 -5.40 -25.75
N ARG A 24 -11.43 -4.56 -24.75
CA ARG A 24 -11.98 -4.69 -23.39
C ARG A 24 -13.35 -4.03 -23.19
N GLY A 25 -13.84 -3.27 -24.18
CA GLY A 25 -15.10 -2.51 -24.07
C GLY A 25 -15.04 -1.37 -23.05
N VAL A 26 -13.87 -0.79 -22.79
CA VAL A 26 -13.66 0.30 -21.83
C VAL A 26 -13.18 1.58 -22.52
N SER A 27 -13.20 2.70 -21.81
CA SER A 27 -12.62 3.94 -22.33
C SER A 27 -11.08 3.86 -22.40
N MET A 28 -10.48 4.61 -23.32
CA MET A 28 -9.01 4.72 -23.39
C MET A 28 -8.40 5.20 -22.07
N GLU A 29 -9.07 6.12 -21.35
CA GLU A 29 -8.61 6.58 -20.05
C GLU A 29 -8.58 5.44 -19.02
N GLN A 30 -9.64 4.62 -18.97
CA GLN A 30 -9.70 3.48 -18.05
C GLN A 30 -8.62 2.44 -18.39
N GLU A 31 -8.39 2.16 -19.68
CA GLU A 31 -7.32 1.28 -20.13
C GLU A 31 -5.94 1.75 -19.65
N VAL A 32 -5.65 3.06 -19.83
CA VAL A 32 -4.40 3.67 -19.36
C VAL A 32 -4.30 3.60 -17.85
N ARG A 33 -5.38 3.92 -17.12
CA ARG A 33 -5.43 3.85 -15.66
C ARG A 33 -5.11 2.45 -15.16
N ASP A 34 -5.75 1.43 -15.73
CA ASP A 34 -5.56 0.03 -15.34
C ASP A 34 -4.13 -0.44 -15.61
N ARG A 35 -3.57 -0.09 -16.78
CA ARG A 35 -2.18 -0.43 -17.12
C ARG A 35 -1.17 0.26 -16.22
N LEU A 36 -1.35 1.55 -15.94
CA LEU A 36 -0.52 2.27 -14.99
C LEU A 36 -0.64 1.69 -13.58
N ALA A 37 -1.84 1.33 -13.15
CA ALA A 37 -2.07 0.67 -11.86
C ALA A 37 -1.43 -0.73 -11.82
N ALA A 38 -1.46 -1.51 -12.90
CA ALA A 38 -0.80 -2.81 -12.95
C ALA A 38 0.73 -2.68 -12.94
N ALA A 39 1.28 -1.70 -13.67
CA ALA A 39 2.71 -1.46 -13.77
C ALA A 39 3.31 -0.91 -12.46
N PHE A 40 2.63 0.07 -11.85
CA PHE A 40 3.15 0.81 -10.68
C PHE A 40 2.46 0.46 -9.36
N GLY A 41 1.30 -0.20 -9.39
CA GLY A 41 0.49 -0.51 -8.21
C GLY A 41 1.07 -1.59 -7.29
N LYS A 42 2.16 -2.25 -7.67
CA LYS A 42 2.91 -3.16 -6.78
C LYS A 42 3.46 -2.49 -5.51
N VAL A 43 3.42 -1.15 -5.41
CA VAL A 43 3.86 -0.42 -4.22
C VAL A 43 2.84 -0.49 -3.07
N ARG A 44 1.60 -0.95 -3.31
CA ARG A 44 0.70 -1.32 -2.20
C ARG A 44 1.00 -2.75 -1.77
N LYS A 45 2.14 -2.97 -1.10
CA LYS A 45 2.22 -4.10 -0.15
C LYS A 45 0.99 -3.95 0.75
N SER A 46 0.12 -4.95 0.74
CA SER A 46 -0.94 -5.06 1.74
C SER A 46 -0.31 -4.72 3.08
N ARG A 47 -0.95 -3.84 3.87
CA ARG A 47 -0.46 -3.60 5.23
C ARG A 47 -0.32 -4.98 5.86
N PRO A 48 0.89 -5.40 6.26
CA PRO A 48 1.11 -6.76 6.73
C PRO A 48 0.13 -7.02 7.86
N THR A 49 -0.50 -8.18 7.87
CA THR A 49 -1.43 -8.54 8.93
C THR A 49 -0.70 -8.48 10.26
N VAL A 50 -1.40 -8.16 11.36
CA VAL A 50 -0.82 -8.12 12.72
C VAL A 50 -0.01 -9.39 13.01
N GLU A 51 -0.50 -10.55 12.57
CA GLU A 51 0.19 -11.84 12.67
C GLU A 51 1.50 -11.92 11.89
N GLU A 52 1.59 -11.31 10.70
CA GLU A 52 2.83 -11.27 9.92
C GLU A 52 3.86 -10.36 10.57
N VAL A 53 3.41 -9.23 11.13
CA VAL A 53 4.25 -8.31 11.90
C VAL A 53 4.75 -8.99 13.18
N LEU A 54 3.86 -9.66 13.91
CA LEU A 54 4.21 -10.42 15.11
C LEU A 54 5.14 -11.61 14.80
N ARG A 55 4.92 -12.33 13.71
CA ARG A 55 5.83 -13.42 13.30
C ARG A 55 7.21 -12.93 12.93
N LYS A 56 7.31 -11.78 12.26
CA LYS A 56 8.58 -11.26 11.72
C LYS A 56 9.35 -10.42 12.74
N PHE A 57 8.65 -9.67 13.58
CA PHE A 57 9.23 -8.68 14.49
C PHE A 57 8.86 -8.91 15.96
N GLY A 58 7.91 -9.82 16.24
CA GLY A 58 7.53 -10.15 17.60
C GLY A 58 8.69 -10.82 18.32
N ARG A 59 9.31 -10.07 19.22
CA ARG A 59 10.17 -10.65 20.24
C ARG A 59 9.26 -11.22 21.31
N MET A 60 9.24 -12.54 21.46
CA MET A 60 8.61 -13.16 22.62
C MET A 60 9.35 -12.69 23.88
N PRO A 61 8.68 -12.02 24.83
CA PRO A 61 9.33 -11.64 26.06
C PRO A 61 9.66 -12.90 26.86
N LYS A 62 10.88 -12.98 27.41
CA LYS A 62 11.34 -14.13 28.20
C LYS A 62 10.56 -14.31 29.51
N LYS A 63 9.82 -13.27 29.93
CA LYS A 63 8.94 -13.26 31.11
C LYS A 63 7.57 -12.74 30.70
N ALA A 64 6.54 -13.16 31.40
CA ALA A 64 5.21 -12.58 31.23
C ALA A 64 5.30 -11.06 31.46
N PHE A 65 4.72 -10.28 30.54
CA PHE A 65 4.69 -8.84 30.67
C PHE A 65 3.57 -8.47 31.64
N ASP A 66 3.94 -8.02 32.84
CA ASP A 66 2.97 -7.53 33.83
C ASP A 66 2.69 -6.05 33.58
N LEU A 67 1.55 -5.78 32.96
CA LEU A 67 1.08 -4.42 32.66
C LEU A 67 0.85 -3.59 33.93
N ARG A 68 0.44 -4.23 35.03
CA ARG A 68 0.10 -3.53 36.27
C ARG A 68 1.35 -3.01 36.94
N GLN A 69 2.38 -3.85 37.03
CA GLN A 69 3.66 -3.44 37.61
C GLN A 69 4.24 -2.22 36.87
N VAL A 70 4.26 -2.25 35.53
CA VAL A 70 4.77 -1.14 34.70
C VAL A 70 3.95 0.13 34.91
N THR A 71 2.62 0.02 34.96
CA THR A 71 1.74 1.17 35.15
C THR A 71 1.94 1.79 36.53
N ASP A 72 2.01 0.96 37.57
CA ASP A 72 2.22 1.42 38.94
C ASP A 72 3.61 2.10 39.09
N GLU A 73 4.65 1.57 38.44
CA GLU A 73 5.99 2.16 38.42
C GLU A 73 6.00 3.55 37.76
N MET A 74 5.30 3.71 36.62
CA MET A 74 5.14 4.99 35.93
C MET A 74 4.38 6.03 36.78
N TRP A 75 3.36 5.61 37.51
CA TRP A 75 2.61 6.50 38.41
C TRP A 75 3.46 6.94 39.62
N GLN A 76 4.30 6.07 40.16
CA GLN A 76 5.19 6.40 41.27
C GLN A 76 6.35 7.31 40.85
N GLU A 77 6.86 7.16 39.62
CA GLU A 77 7.92 8.00 39.07
C GLU A 77 7.43 9.42 38.75
N GLY A 78 6.19 9.58 38.30
CA GLY A 78 5.56 10.90 38.06
C GLY A 78 5.13 11.66 39.32
N LEU A 79 5.23 11.04 40.50
CA LEU A 79 4.91 11.62 41.81
C LEU A 79 6.16 12.05 42.61
N LYS A 80 7.36 11.94 42.03
CA LYS A 80 8.62 12.51 42.55
C LYS A 80 8.95 13.83 41.87
#